data_AF-A0A7Y3CR79-F1
#
_entry.id   AF-A0A7Y3CR79-F1
#
_cell.length_a   1.000
_cell.length_b   1.000
_cell.length_c   1.000
_cell.angle_alpha   90.00
_cell.angle_beta   90.00
_cell.angle_gamma   90.00
#
_symmetry.space_group_name_H-M   'P 1'
#
loop_
_entity.id
_entity.type
_entity.pdbx_description
1 polymer ?
#
loop_
_entity_poly.entity_id
_entity_poly.type
_entity_poly.pdbx_seq_one_letter_code
_entity_poly.pdbx_strand_id
1 'polypeptide(L)'
;MKRLSEVIHAEANLWMCLRERGKIVPGSLREGHNVFTIAGRNWLSKLCSWSTIGVTDSPFTERRVRWIGVGTGSLLEVTTVSALNVPQLATPTDYIVPIQSTEFPSATSARFIKEFGTNEITTTGVPVRVTEAGLYADVNPASGAPTEDIPVGGGVSTTLAPAVGSNPPVAYKAFEGLTKTVDFTLEVRWDFRF
;
A
#
# COMPACT_ATOMS: atom_id res chain seq x y z
N MET A 1 22.28 30.95 -15.86
CA MET A 1 21.28 30.40 -14.92
C MET A 1 21.38 28.88 -14.99
N LYS A 2 22.02 28.22 -14.01
CA LYS A 2 22.12 26.76 -13.99
C LYS A 2 20.77 26.19 -13.55
N ARG A 3 20.15 25.33 -14.37
CA ARG A 3 18.97 24.56 -13.98
C ARG A 3 19.38 23.61 -12.85
N LEU A 4 18.94 23.91 -11.63
CA LEU A 4 18.84 22.93 -10.56
C LEU A 4 17.68 22.00 -10.93
N SER A 5 17.92 20.94 -11.68
CA SER A 5 16.94 19.87 -11.80
C SER A 5 17.60 18.55 -12.17
N GLU A 6 18.48 18.07 -11.29
CA GLU A 6 18.53 16.62 -11.11
C GLU A 6 17.25 16.25 -10.34
N VAL A 7 16.36 15.54 -11.01
CA VAL A 7 15.11 15.06 -10.40
C VAL A 7 15.46 13.76 -9.70
N ILE A 8 15.24 13.68 -8.39
CA ILE A 8 15.32 12.42 -7.65
C ILE A 8 14.07 11.61 -8.01
N HIS A 9 14.27 10.41 -8.55
CA HIS A 9 13.18 9.52 -8.96
C HIS A 9 12.90 8.52 -7.83
N ALA A 10 11.69 8.57 -7.27
CA ALA A 10 11.22 7.57 -6.33
C ALA A 10 10.25 6.61 -7.03
N GLU A 11 10.62 5.34 -7.08
CA GLU A 11 9.84 4.27 -7.71
C GLU A 11 9.28 3.32 -6.65
N ALA A 12 8.12 2.75 -6.93
CA ALA A 12 7.48 1.76 -6.07
C ALA A 12 7.07 0.55 -6.93
N ASN A 13 7.83 -0.54 -6.93
CA ASN A 13 7.57 -1.68 -7.80
C ASN A 13 6.73 -2.75 -7.09
N LEU A 14 5.68 -3.25 -7.73
CA LEU A 14 4.86 -4.35 -7.23
C LEU A 14 5.34 -5.67 -7.86
N TRP A 15 5.47 -6.69 -7.03
CA TRP A 15 5.60 -8.09 -7.42
C TRP A 15 4.62 -8.92 -6.63
N MET A 16 3.89 -9.83 -7.27
CA MET A 16 2.97 -10.73 -6.58
C MET A 16 2.78 -12.05 -7.32
N CYS A 17 2.51 -13.12 -6.59
CA CYS A 17 2.18 -14.41 -7.20
C CYS A 17 1.31 -15.27 -6.28
N LEU A 18 0.57 -16.21 -6.85
CA LEU A 18 -0.03 -17.29 -6.09
C LEU A 18 0.99 -18.40 -5.85
N ARG A 19 0.89 -19.02 -4.68
CA ARG A 19 1.62 -20.25 -4.38
C ARG A 19 0.68 -21.36 -3.98
N GLU A 20 0.92 -22.55 -4.51
CA GLU A 20 0.31 -23.80 -4.07
C GLU A 20 1.41 -24.66 -3.45
N ARG A 21 1.27 -24.99 -2.16
CA ARG A 21 2.27 -25.80 -1.41
C ARG A 21 3.69 -25.24 -1.56
N GLY A 22 3.83 -23.92 -1.50
CA GLY A 22 5.10 -23.19 -1.62
C GLY A 22 5.61 -22.97 -3.05
N LYS A 23 5.01 -23.62 -4.07
CA LYS A 23 5.40 -23.47 -5.47
C LYS A 23 4.58 -22.38 -6.16
N ILE A 24 5.22 -21.57 -7.00
CA ILE A 24 4.53 -20.54 -7.78
C ILE A 24 3.55 -21.21 -8.75
N VAL A 25 2.29 -20.76 -8.73
CA VAL A 25 1.27 -21.21 -9.68
C VAL A 25 1.57 -20.60 -11.05
N PRO A 26 1.69 -21.40 -12.13
CA PRO A 26 1.96 -20.88 -13.47
C PRO A 26 0.94 -19.82 -13.90
N GLY A 27 1.42 -18.72 -14.50
CA GLY A 27 0.57 -17.62 -14.96
C GLY A 27 0.00 -16.71 -13.85
N SER A 28 0.35 -16.95 -12.57
CA SER A 28 -0.11 -16.11 -11.45
C SER A 28 0.82 -14.92 -11.14
N LEU A 29 1.99 -14.84 -11.76
CA LEU A 29 2.90 -13.73 -11.52
C LEU A 29 2.30 -12.41 -12.05
N ARG A 30 2.31 -11.36 -11.22
CA ARG A 30 2.09 -9.98 -11.65
C ARG A 30 3.27 -9.14 -11.19
N GLU A 31 3.85 -8.43 -12.13
CA GLU A 31 4.89 -7.45 -11.91
C GLU A 31 4.42 -6.13 -12.49
N GLY A 32 4.73 -5.05 -11.81
CA GLY A 32 4.34 -3.74 -12.27
C GLY A 32 5.26 -2.68 -11.72
N HIS A 33 5.78 -1.86 -12.62
CA HIS A 33 6.29 -0.55 -12.22
C HIS A 33 5.11 0.29 -11.77
N ASN A 34 5.21 0.85 -10.57
CA ASN A 34 4.18 1.70 -10.05
C ASN A 34 4.75 3.01 -9.52
N VAL A 35 3.98 4.07 -9.74
CA VAL A 35 4.32 5.40 -9.28
C VAL A 35 3.58 5.63 -7.97
N PHE A 36 4.26 6.27 -7.01
CA PHE A 36 3.60 6.83 -5.83
C PHE A 36 2.32 7.56 -6.24
N THR A 37 1.26 7.41 -5.46
CA THR A 37 0.05 8.23 -5.64
C THR A 37 0.38 9.70 -5.35
N ILE A 38 -0.51 10.63 -5.68
CA ILE A 38 -0.33 12.04 -5.26
C ILE A 38 -0.18 12.13 -3.72
N ALA A 39 -0.99 11.37 -2.98
CA ALA A 39 -0.90 11.29 -1.53
C ALA A 39 0.43 10.68 -1.07
N GLY A 40 0.93 9.63 -1.74
CA GLY A 40 2.23 9.03 -1.46
C GLY A 40 3.40 9.97 -1.68
N ARG A 41 3.37 10.78 -2.76
CA ARG A 41 4.40 11.81 -3.00
C ARG A 41 4.38 12.91 -1.94
N ASN A 42 3.19 13.34 -1.52
CA ASN A 42 3.03 14.33 -0.45
C ASN A 42 3.56 13.77 0.89
N TRP A 43 3.13 12.55 1.24
CA TRP A 43 3.61 11.83 2.42
C TRP A 43 5.14 11.69 2.42
N LEU A 44 5.73 11.25 1.32
CA LEU A 44 7.18 11.08 1.21
C LEU A 44 7.93 12.42 1.37
N SER A 45 7.39 13.50 0.80
CA SER A 45 7.97 14.85 0.94
C SER A 45 7.93 15.33 2.40
N LYS A 46 6.82 15.06 3.10
CA LYS A 46 6.68 15.33 4.54
C LYS A 46 7.56 14.42 5.40
N LEU A 47 7.72 13.15 5.03
CA LEU A 47 8.55 12.18 5.74
C LEU A 47 10.02 12.62 5.80
N CYS A 48 10.49 13.28 4.74
CA CYS A 48 11.86 13.82 4.66
C CYS A 48 12.01 15.23 5.24
N SER A 49 10.95 15.82 5.81
CA SER A 49 10.93 17.23 6.22
C SER A 49 10.58 17.43 7.70
N TRP A 50 11.12 18.50 8.28
CA TRP A 50 10.79 18.97 9.63
C TRP A 50 9.66 20.00 9.59
N SER A 51 8.68 19.88 10.49
CA SER A 51 7.58 20.85 10.65
C SER A 51 7.99 22.11 11.41
N THR A 52 9.01 22.01 12.25
CA THR A 52 9.67 23.13 12.93
C THR A 52 11.16 23.13 12.59
N ILE A 53 11.75 24.31 12.50
CA ILE A 53 13.20 24.49 12.32
C ILE A 53 13.68 25.42 13.44
N GLY A 54 14.46 24.91 14.39
CA GLY A 54 14.95 25.69 15.52
C GLY A 54 15.53 24.87 16.68
N VAL A 55 15.24 25.31 17.92
CA VAL A 55 15.84 24.72 19.15
C VAL A 55 15.30 23.32 19.46
N THR A 56 14.11 22.98 18.97
CA THR A 56 13.57 21.62 19.01
C THR A 56 12.84 21.36 17.71
N ASP A 57 13.43 20.52 16.88
CA ASP A 57 12.87 20.13 15.59
C ASP A 57 11.87 18.99 15.79
N SER A 58 10.71 19.11 15.16
CA SER A 58 9.67 18.07 15.13
C SER A 58 9.40 17.66 13.68
N PRO A 59 9.35 16.37 13.34
CA PRO A 59 9.14 15.95 11.96
C PRO A 59 7.73 16.35 11.49
N PHE A 60 7.52 16.53 10.18
CA PHE A 60 6.15 16.72 9.65
C PHE A 60 5.30 15.47 9.82
N THR A 61 5.91 14.30 9.70
CA THR A 61 5.22 13.03 9.93
C THR A 61 6.18 11.94 10.35
N GLU A 62 5.73 11.11 11.29
CA GLU A 62 6.42 9.90 11.69
C GLU A 62 5.78 8.64 11.09
N ARG A 63 4.72 8.80 10.29
CA ARG A 63 3.98 7.69 9.69
C ARG A 63 4.89 6.88 8.76
N ARG A 64 5.14 5.62 9.11
CA ARG A 64 5.91 4.66 8.28
C ARG A 64 4.97 3.73 7.54
N VAL A 65 5.42 3.18 6.42
CA VAL A 65 4.69 2.11 5.73
C VAL A 65 4.51 0.92 6.68
N ARG A 66 3.28 0.46 6.84
CA ARG A 66 2.93 -0.62 7.78
C ARG A 66 1.93 -1.61 7.21
N TRP A 67 1.19 -1.24 6.18
CA TRP A 67 0.07 -2.04 5.73
C TRP A 67 0.03 -2.26 4.22
N ILE A 68 -0.50 -3.42 3.82
CA ILE A 68 -0.77 -3.80 2.43
C ILE A 68 -2.25 -4.15 2.32
N GLY A 69 -2.92 -3.69 1.27
CA GLY A 69 -4.30 -4.05 0.95
C GLY A 69 -4.42 -4.61 -0.47
N VAL A 70 -5.49 -5.37 -0.70
CA VAL A 70 -5.86 -5.90 -2.01
C VAL A 70 -7.35 -5.67 -2.27
N GLY A 71 -7.73 -5.54 -3.54
CA GLY A 71 -9.11 -5.32 -3.94
C GLY A 71 -9.50 -6.04 -5.23
N THR A 72 -10.81 -6.09 -5.50
CA THR A 72 -11.42 -6.66 -6.71
C THR A 72 -11.80 -5.59 -7.74
N GLY A 73 -11.33 -4.35 -7.55
CA GLY A 73 -11.75 -3.16 -8.26
C GLY A 73 -11.84 -3.26 -9.78
N SER A 74 -12.90 -2.64 -10.32
CA SER A 74 -13.25 -2.49 -11.73
C SER A 74 -13.05 -1.06 -12.27
N LEU A 75 -12.43 -0.17 -11.49
CA LEU A 75 -12.26 1.24 -11.85
C LEU A 75 -10.94 1.47 -12.59
N LEU A 76 -10.96 2.42 -13.54
CA LEU A 76 -9.77 2.88 -14.25
C LEU A 76 -8.80 3.57 -13.28
N GLU A 77 -7.50 3.39 -13.52
CA GLU A 77 -6.44 4.09 -12.79
C GLU A 77 -6.62 5.61 -12.97
N VAL A 78 -6.99 6.31 -11.89
CA VAL A 78 -7.09 7.77 -11.85
C VAL A 78 -6.02 8.31 -10.91
N THR A 79 -5.42 9.46 -11.25
CA THR A 79 -4.33 10.07 -10.48
C THR A 79 -4.70 10.43 -9.04
N THR A 80 -5.99 10.38 -8.69
CA THR A 80 -6.59 10.72 -7.40
C THR A 80 -7.04 9.50 -6.59
N VAL A 81 -6.50 8.30 -6.81
CA VAL A 81 -6.92 7.10 -6.05
C VAL A 81 -6.87 7.38 -4.54
N SER A 82 -8.06 7.40 -3.92
CA SER A 82 -8.24 7.68 -2.49
C SER A 82 -8.43 6.41 -1.65
N ALA A 83 -8.73 5.26 -2.29
CA ALA A 83 -8.92 3.95 -1.66
C ALA A 83 -8.91 2.82 -2.71
N LEU A 84 -8.81 1.57 -2.26
CA LEU A 84 -9.10 0.38 -3.08
C LEU A 84 -10.60 0.34 -3.42
N ASN A 85 -10.93 -0.11 -4.63
CA ASN A 85 -12.30 -0.28 -5.10
C ASN A 85 -12.79 -1.72 -4.83
N VAL A 86 -13.89 -1.87 -4.11
CA VAL A 86 -14.39 -3.17 -3.60
C VAL A 86 -13.26 -3.92 -2.87
N PRO A 87 -12.86 -3.42 -1.68
CA PRO A 87 -11.76 -3.98 -0.92
C PRO A 87 -12.04 -5.44 -0.56
N GLN A 88 -11.05 -6.32 -0.73
CA GLN A 88 -11.25 -7.73 -0.39
C GLN A 88 -10.81 -8.01 1.03
N LEU A 89 -11.71 -8.66 1.75
CA LEU A 89 -11.66 -8.79 3.20
C LEU A 89 -10.86 -10.02 3.61
N ALA A 90 -9.84 -9.83 4.45
CA ALA A 90 -9.27 -10.94 5.22
C ALA A 90 -10.23 -11.39 6.33
N THR A 91 -11.00 -10.44 6.87
CA THR A 91 -12.16 -10.57 7.77
C THR A 91 -13.15 -9.44 7.43
N PRO A 92 -14.45 -9.47 7.81
CA PRO A 92 -15.46 -8.47 7.46
C PRO A 92 -15.10 -6.99 7.73
N THR A 93 -14.00 -6.76 8.45
CA THR A 93 -13.47 -5.45 8.82
C THR A 93 -11.98 -5.28 8.53
N ASP A 94 -11.29 -6.08 7.70
CA ASP A 94 -9.84 -5.90 7.45
C ASP A 94 -9.47 -6.12 5.98
N TYR A 95 -9.61 -5.09 5.14
CA TYR A 95 -9.15 -5.11 3.73
C TYR A 95 -7.70 -4.65 3.55
N ILE A 96 -7.11 -4.10 4.62
CA ILE A 96 -5.72 -3.72 4.74
C ILE A 96 -5.15 -4.54 5.90
N VAL A 97 -4.05 -5.23 5.67
CA VAL A 97 -3.42 -6.12 6.64
C VAL A 97 -2.00 -5.65 6.95
N PRO A 98 -1.46 -5.96 8.14
CA PRO A 98 -0.10 -5.58 8.49
C PRO A 98 0.90 -6.28 7.58
N ILE A 99 1.94 -5.55 7.21
CA ILE A 99 3.13 -6.10 6.55
C ILE A 99 3.76 -7.13 7.48
N GLN A 100 4.11 -8.29 6.92
CA GLN A 100 4.70 -9.39 7.66
C GLN A 100 6.20 -9.16 7.89
N SER A 101 6.91 -8.67 6.88
CA SER A 101 8.34 -8.35 6.99
C SER A 101 8.73 -7.17 6.10
N THR A 102 9.79 -6.49 6.51
CA THR A 102 10.46 -5.45 5.71
C THR A 102 11.92 -5.82 5.56
N GLU A 103 12.42 -5.75 4.33
CA GLU A 103 13.81 -6.02 3.97
C GLU A 103 14.44 -4.78 3.32
N PHE A 104 15.76 -4.69 3.32
CA PHE A 104 16.49 -3.60 2.66
C PHE A 104 17.49 -4.20 1.65
N PRO A 105 17.04 -4.52 0.42
CA PRO A 105 17.89 -5.18 -0.58
C PRO A 105 19.12 -4.35 -0.99
N SER A 106 19.06 -3.03 -0.84
CA SER A 106 20.18 -2.09 -1.05
C SER A 106 20.06 -0.89 -0.12
N ALA A 107 21.11 -0.06 -0.07
CA ALA A 107 21.10 1.17 0.73
C ALA A 107 20.00 2.18 0.32
N THR A 108 19.48 2.09 -0.90
CA THR A 108 18.44 2.97 -1.44
C THR A 108 17.13 2.24 -1.74
N SER A 109 16.93 1.05 -1.17
CA SER A 109 15.69 0.30 -1.36
C SER A 109 15.14 -0.34 -0.10
N ALA A 110 13.82 -0.39 -0.03
CA ALA A 110 13.08 -1.10 1.01
C ALA A 110 12.04 -2.00 0.34
N ARG A 111 11.92 -3.24 0.80
CA ARG A 111 10.96 -4.23 0.33
C ARG A 111 9.98 -4.55 1.44
N PHE A 112 8.69 -4.42 1.16
CA PHE A 112 7.59 -4.74 2.06
C PHE A 112 6.91 -6.02 1.61
N ILE A 113 6.76 -7.01 2.51
CA ILE A 113 6.27 -8.33 2.15
C ILE A 113 5.05 -8.70 3.00
N LYS A 114 4.02 -9.21 2.35
CA LYS A 114 2.88 -9.87 2.99
C LYS A 114 2.54 -11.14 2.23
N GLU A 115 2.52 -12.27 2.92
CA GLU A 115 1.87 -13.48 2.44
C GLU A 115 0.46 -13.55 3.02
N PHE A 116 -0.54 -13.58 2.14
CA PHE A 116 -1.90 -13.87 2.51
C PHE A 116 -2.10 -15.38 2.53
N GLY A 117 -2.48 -15.89 3.70
CA GLY A 117 -2.73 -17.32 3.90
C GLY A 117 -3.85 -17.87 3.03
N THR A 118 -4.01 -19.19 3.04
CA THR A 118 -5.08 -19.90 2.32
C THR A 118 -6.46 -19.37 2.65
N ASN A 119 -6.74 -19.10 3.93
CA ASN A 119 -8.02 -18.59 4.41
C ASN A 119 -8.07 -17.05 4.55
N GLU A 120 -7.03 -16.34 4.12
CA GLU A 120 -7.05 -14.87 4.07
C GLU A 120 -7.53 -14.40 2.69
N ILE A 121 -8.27 -13.30 2.65
CA ILE A 121 -8.94 -12.69 1.47
C ILE A 121 -10.12 -13.52 0.95
N THR A 122 -10.03 -14.85 0.94
CA THR A 122 -11.07 -15.75 0.45
C THR A 122 -11.99 -16.19 1.57
N THR A 123 -13.27 -15.81 1.51
CA THR A 123 -14.30 -16.34 2.41
C THR A 123 -14.61 -17.79 2.02
N THR A 124 -14.81 -18.68 3.01
CA THR A 124 -14.91 -20.15 2.86
C THR A 124 -15.62 -20.61 1.57
N GLY A 125 -14.83 -21.09 0.60
CA GLY A 125 -15.32 -21.71 -0.63
C GLY A 125 -15.60 -20.76 -1.81
N VAL A 126 -15.42 -19.45 -1.66
CA VAL A 126 -15.63 -18.48 -2.75
C VAL A 126 -14.28 -17.98 -3.29
N PRO A 127 -13.94 -18.29 -4.55
CA PRO A 127 -12.79 -17.71 -5.22
C PRO A 127 -12.90 -16.18 -5.29
N VAL A 128 -11.79 -15.48 -5.05
CA VAL A 128 -11.71 -14.02 -5.08
C VAL A 128 -10.78 -13.57 -6.20
N ARG A 129 -11.29 -12.72 -7.10
CA ARG A 129 -10.52 -12.17 -8.21
C ARG A 129 -9.84 -10.85 -7.83
N VAL A 130 -8.61 -10.92 -7.35
CA VAL A 130 -7.82 -9.73 -7.01
C VAL A 130 -7.37 -9.01 -8.28
N THR A 131 -7.59 -7.70 -8.38
CA THR A 131 -7.24 -6.88 -9.55
C THR A 131 -6.44 -5.63 -9.19
N GLU A 132 -6.28 -5.36 -7.91
CA GLU A 132 -5.56 -4.19 -7.42
C GLU A 132 -4.90 -4.46 -6.06
N ALA A 133 -3.83 -3.71 -5.79
CA ALA A 133 -3.12 -3.72 -4.53
C ALA A 133 -2.72 -2.29 -4.14
N GLY A 134 -2.66 -2.05 -2.83
CA GLY A 134 -2.27 -0.77 -2.25
C GLY A 134 -1.28 -0.96 -1.11
N LEU A 135 -0.32 -0.05 -1.02
CA LEU A 135 0.59 0.08 0.12
C LEU A 135 0.19 1.30 0.94
N TYR A 136 0.22 1.21 2.26
CA TYR A 136 -0.30 2.25 3.14
C TYR A 136 0.68 2.62 4.25
N ALA A 137 0.79 3.92 4.50
CA ALA A 137 1.43 4.45 5.70
C ALA A 137 0.52 4.24 6.91
N ASP A 138 1.14 3.98 8.06
CA ASP A 138 0.44 3.84 9.32
C ASP A 138 -0.31 5.11 9.66
N VAL A 139 -1.48 4.98 10.27
CA VAL A 139 -2.22 6.13 10.80
C VAL A 139 -2.00 6.06 12.30
N ASN A 140 -1.20 6.97 12.84
CA ASN A 140 -1.02 7.05 14.28
C ASN A 140 -2.08 8.00 14.87
N PRO A 141 -3.12 7.50 15.55
CA PRO A 141 -4.09 8.36 16.23
C PRO A 141 -3.51 9.08 17.44
N ALA A 142 -2.32 8.68 17.94
CA ALA A 142 -1.70 9.20 19.15
C ALA A 142 -0.56 10.21 18.90
N SER A 143 -0.09 10.41 17.65
CA SER A 143 1.13 11.21 17.41
C SER A 143 0.95 12.73 17.47
N GLY A 144 -0.27 13.26 17.62
CA GLY A 144 -0.49 14.72 17.55
C GLY A 144 -0.03 15.36 16.24
N ALA A 145 0.32 14.55 15.24
CA ALA A 145 0.76 15.00 13.93
C ALA A 145 -0.43 15.68 13.24
N PRO A 146 -0.21 16.79 12.50
CA PRO A 146 -1.30 17.51 11.85
C PRO A 146 -2.13 16.53 11.02
N THR A 147 -3.42 16.48 11.33
CA THR A 147 -4.44 15.69 10.66
C THR A 147 -4.62 16.06 9.18
N GLU A 148 -3.84 17.00 8.64
CA GLU A 148 -3.94 17.50 7.27
C GLU A 148 -3.64 16.44 6.18
N ASP A 149 -3.06 15.29 6.53
CA ASP A 149 -2.88 14.15 5.61
C ASP A 149 -4.07 13.16 5.61
N ILE A 150 -5.09 13.44 6.42
CA ILE A 150 -6.34 12.70 6.50
C ILE A 150 -7.45 13.75 6.34
N PRO A 151 -8.25 13.75 5.26
CA PRO A 151 -9.44 14.58 5.15
C PRO A 151 -10.21 14.53 6.47
N VAL A 152 -10.41 15.71 7.05
CA VAL A 152 -10.90 15.94 8.42
C VAL A 152 -12.08 14.99 8.72
N GLY A 153 -11.88 14.05 9.65
CA GLY A 153 -12.91 13.12 10.13
C GLY A 153 -12.58 11.61 10.09
N GLY A 154 -11.43 11.20 9.55
CA GLY A 154 -11.09 9.78 9.38
C GLY A 154 -10.27 9.17 10.51
N GLY A 155 -10.89 8.41 11.42
CA GLY A 155 -10.17 7.33 12.11
C GLY A 155 -9.74 6.26 11.09
N VAL A 156 -8.88 5.32 11.51
CA VAL A 156 -8.62 4.10 10.73
C VAL A 156 -9.93 3.33 10.60
N SER A 157 -10.64 3.53 9.51
CA SER A 157 -11.79 2.69 9.16
C SER A 157 -11.23 1.39 8.59
N THR A 158 -11.17 0.38 9.46
CA THR A 158 -10.94 -1.01 9.06
C THR A 158 -12.20 -1.57 8.38
N THR A 159 -13.37 -0.97 8.62
CA THR A 159 -14.64 -1.30 7.99
C THR A 159 -14.71 -0.98 6.49
N LEU A 160 -15.45 -1.80 5.72
CA LEU A 160 -15.68 -1.74 4.26
C LEU A 160 -16.15 -0.39 3.66
N ALA A 161 -16.42 0.60 4.49
CA ALA A 161 -16.79 1.93 4.06
C ALA A 161 -15.76 2.91 4.61
N PRO A 162 -14.59 3.07 3.96
CA PRO A 162 -13.84 4.30 4.15
C PRO A 162 -14.81 5.41 3.76
N ALA A 163 -15.19 6.26 4.72
CA ALA A 163 -15.56 7.61 4.36
C ALA A 163 -14.42 8.09 3.45
N VAL A 164 -14.74 8.27 2.17
CA VAL A 164 -13.82 8.59 1.08
C VAL A 164 -12.74 9.54 1.60
N GLY A 165 -11.51 9.03 1.80
CA GLY A 165 -10.38 9.86 2.23
C GLY A 165 -9.59 9.43 3.47
N SER A 166 -10.07 8.55 4.36
CA SER A 166 -9.43 8.41 5.69
C SER A 166 -7.99 7.83 5.74
N ASN A 167 -7.51 7.13 4.70
CA ASN A 167 -6.09 6.74 4.56
C ASN A 167 -5.76 6.36 3.11
N PRO A 168 -5.41 7.32 2.24
CA PRO A 168 -5.08 7.01 0.84
C PRO A 168 -3.82 6.13 0.74
N PRO A 169 -3.74 5.20 -0.24
CA PRO A 169 -2.55 4.39 -0.43
C PRO A 169 -1.36 5.27 -0.85
N VAL A 170 -0.18 5.01 -0.31
CA VAL A 170 1.07 5.67 -0.73
C VAL A 170 1.50 5.21 -2.13
N ALA A 171 1.21 3.97 -2.47
CA ALA A 171 1.40 3.41 -3.79
C ALA A 171 0.23 2.47 -4.12
N TYR A 172 -0.26 2.50 -5.36
CA TYR A 172 -1.46 1.78 -5.78
C TYR A 172 -1.31 1.21 -7.18
N LYS A 173 -1.54 -0.09 -7.38
CA LYS A 173 -1.42 -0.71 -8.71
C LYS A 173 -2.68 -1.49 -9.04
N ALA A 174 -3.25 -1.22 -10.21
CA ALA A 174 -4.19 -2.12 -10.88
C ALA A 174 -3.44 -3.06 -11.83
N PHE A 175 -3.91 -4.30 -11.97
CA PHE A 175 -3.28 -5.34 -12.79
C PHE A 175 -4.30 -6.32 -13.36
N GLU A 176 -3.87 -7.17 -14.29
CA GLU A 176 -4.71 -8.26 -14.78
C GLU A 176 -5.14 -9.17 -13.64
N GLY A 177 -6.45 -9.42 -13.54
CA GLY A 177 -7.01 -10.14 -12.40
C GLY A 177 -6.37 -11.50 -12.14
N LEU A 178 -6.29 -11.84 -10.86
CA LEU A 178 -5.74 -13.09 -10.35
C LEU A 178 -6.72 -13.70 -9.36
N THR A 179 -7.11 -14.94 -9.62
CA THR A 179 -8.12 -15.63 -8.83
C THR A 179 -7.47 -16.40 -7.68
N LYS A 180 -7.61 -15.89 -6.46
CA LYS A 180 -7.20 -16.57 -5.24
C LYS A 180 -8.32 -17.51 -4.77
N THR A 181 -7.95 -18.73 -4.40
CA THR A 181 -8.84 -19.71 -3.74
C THR A 181 -8.28 -20.06 -2.37
N VAL A 182 -8.99 -20.93 -1.64
CA VAL A 182 -8.53 -21.47 -0.35
C VAL A 182 -7.35 -22.44 -0.49
N ASP A 183 -7.00 -22.86 -1.70
CA ASP A 183 -5.86 -23.77 -1.94
C ASP A 183 -4.54 -23.02 -2.16
N PHE A 184 -4.61 -21.71 -2.34
CA PHE A 184 -3.48 -20.87 -2.68
C PHE A 184 -3.18 -19.83 -1.60
N THR A 185 -1.90 -19.64 -1.31
CA THR A 185 -1.42 -18.42 -0.66
C THR A 185 -1.13 -17.36 -1.73
N LEU A 186 -1.27 -16.09 -1.37
CA LEU A 186 -0.92 -14.96 -2.23
C LEU A 186 0.25 -14.21 -1.61
N GLU A 187 1.38 -14.18 -2.29
CA GLU A 187 2.53 -13.39 -1.87
C GLU A 187 2.49 -12.03 -2.57
N VAL A 188 2.60 -10.95 -1.79
CA VAL A 188 2.68 -9.57 -2.29
C VAL A 188 3.97 -8.95 -1.76
N ARG A 189 4.77 -8.39 -2.68
CA ARG A 189 6.01 -7.67 -2.39
C ARG A 189 5.95 -6.29 -3.03
N TRP A 190 6.38 -5.30 -2.28
CA TRP A 190 6.47 -3.93 -2.77
C TRP A 190 7.86 -3.36 -2.52
N ASP A 191 8.56 -2.97 -3.58
CA ASP A 191 9.92 -2.44 -3.52
C ASP A 191 9.91 -0.92 -3.72
N PHE A 192 10.33 -0.14 -2.72
CA PHE A 192 10.69 1.27 -2.90
C PHE A 192 12.14 1.37 -3.36
N ARG A 193 12.40 2.25 -4.34
CA ARG A 193 13.74 2.54 -4.87
C ARG A 193 13.90 4.05 -5.08
N PHE A 194 15.09 4.55 -4.73
CA PHE A 194 15.52 5.94 -4.84
C PHE A 194 16.87 6.02 -5.58
#